data_AF-A0A3A4VUI9-F1
#
_entry.id   AF-A0A3A4VUI9-F1
#
_cell.length_a   1.000
_cell.length_b   1.000
_cell.length_c   1.000
_cell.angle_alpha   90.00
_cell.angle_beta   90.00
_cell.angle_gamma   90.00
#
_symmetry.space_group_name_H-M   'P 1'
#
loop_
_entity.id
_entity.type
_entity.pdbx_description
1 polymer ?
#
loop_
_entity_poly.entity_id
_entity_poly.type
_entity_poly.pdbx_seq_one_letter_code
_entity_poly.pdbx_strand_id
1 'polypeptide(L)'
;MNKTLKLILALVAVVAFFVGIWLIGRMLNPSLDLDETALLRFVFVGVGLLIVLVIYLLTSKHKMWEVGTREVVYMAIGAALYAILSYLFNGTVFVVPSVSQVSLRPAIAIPMFFGYAFGPVVGLFTGAVGNMFGDALTGFGLSPQWSIGNGLVGLIAGLSWLFDDKKRGMNTVLIVSAILTILATIYYFLNPGQANTLFYDVENGIFGDAQITLIAGVSIAIGFVLVLLVRLLFGKNIDVAAAVTWSMLGNLLGIGFAAISDIWINGYPPAIAIVGEFIPAAGPNLIFAAILVPLLVGAYASTRKQTGR
;
A
#
# COMPACT_ATOMS: atom_id res chain seq x y z
N MET A 1 -15.66 26.93 -9.83
CA MET A 1 -15.17 26.20 -8.62
C MET A 1 -13.65 26.20 -8.61
N ASN A 2 -13.01 26.74 -7.56
CA ASN A 2 -11.54 26.74 -7.42
C ASN A 2 -11.00 25.29 -7.33
N LYS A 3 -9.77 25.03 -7.82
CA LYS A 3 -9.14 23.71 -7.85
C LYS A 3 -9.09 23.04 -6.47
N THR A 4 -8.83 23.81 -5.41
CA THR A 4 -8.83 23.30 -4.03
C THR A 4 -10.20 22.79 -3.60
N LEU A 5 -11.28 23.50 -3.94
CA LEU A 5 -12.64 23.06 -3.62
C LEU A 5 -13.02 21.79 -4.41
N LYS A 6 -12.57 21.65 -5.66
CA LYS A 6 -12.72 20.40 -6.43
C LYS A 6 -12.04 19.22 -5.73
N LEU A 7 -10.81 19.43 -5.23
CA LEU A 7 -10.12 18.38 -4.50
C LEU A 7 -10.83 18.02 -3.20
N ILE A 8 -11.21 19.00 -2.39
CA ILE A 8 -11.92 18.75 -1.12
C ILE A 8 -13.18 17.94 -1.37
N LEU A 9 -13.96 18.30 -2.40
CA LEU A 9 -15.15 17.54 -2.79
C LEU A 9 -14.80 16.11 -3.25
N ALA A 10 -13.68 15.93 -3.96
CA ALA A 10 -13.22 14.59 -4.34
C ALA A 10 -12.80 13.75 -3.13
N LEU A 11 -12.10 14.33 -2.15
CA LEU A 11 -11.72 13.64 -0.91
C LEU A 11 -12.96 13.27 -0.08
N VAL A 12 -13.93 14.19 0.04
CA VAL A 12 -15.23 13.90 0.67
C VAL A 12 -15.99 12.80 -0.07
N ALA A 13 -15.95 12.81 -1.40
CA ALA A 13 -16.55 11.74 -2.21
C ALA A 13 -15.88 10.38 -1.97
N VAL A 14 -14.57 10.31 -1.73
CA VAL A 14 -13.89 9.06 -1.34
C VAL A 14 -14.42 8.54 -0.01
N VAL A 15 -14.59 9.41 0.99
CA VAL A 15 -15.19 9.02 2.28
C VAL A 15 -16.61 8.52 2.08
N ALA A 16 -17.43 9.28 1.35
CA ALA A 16 -18.82 8.90 1.07
C ALA A 16 -18.89 7.56 0.31
N PHE A 17 -17.95 7.31 -0.60
CA PHE A 17 -17.86 6.05 -1.33
C PHE A 17 -17.50 4.88 -0.40
N PHE A 18 -16.54 5.04 0.51
CA PHE A 18 -16.20 4.02 1.50
C PHE A 18 -17.35 3.73 2.47
N VAL A 19 -18.05 4.78 2.92
CA VAL A 19 -19.27 4.64 3.71
C VAL A 19 -20.34 3.89 2.91
N GLY A 20 -20.52 4.22 1.63
CA GLY A 20 -21.44 3.52 0.74
C GLY A 20 -21.11 2.03 0.59
N ILE A 21 -19.83 1.67 0.42
CA ILE A 21 -19.37 0.27 0.38
C ILE A 21 -19.74 -0.44 1.68
N TRP A 22 -19.49 0.16 2.84
CA TRP A 22 -19.85 -0.45 4.12
C TRP A 22 -21.37 -0.62 4.27
N LEU A 23 -22.15 0.43 4.00
CA LEU A 23 -23.61 0.41 4.15
C LEU A 23 -24.27 -0.63 3.22
N ILE A 24 -23.77 -0.80 2.00
CA ILE A 24 -24.26 -1.82 1.08
C ILE A 24 -23.71 -3.19 1.48
N GLY A 25 -22.42 -3.28 1.79
CA GLY A 25 -21.72 -4.52 2.13
C GLY A 25 -22.37 -5.24 3.31
N ARG A 26 -22.69 -4.52 4.38
CA ARG A 26 -23.35 -5.10 5.57
C ARG A 26 -24.74 -5.69 5.29
N MET A 27 -25.43 -5.22 4.24
CA MET A 27 -26.71 -5.78 3.82
C MET A 27 -26.53 -7.08 3.03
N LEU A 28 -25.39 -7.26 2.38
CA LEU A 28 -25.10 -8.40 1.51
C LEU A 28 -24.41 -9.55 2.25
N ASN A 29 -23.50 -9.23 3.18
CA ASN A 29 -22.74 -10.21 3.93
C ASN A 29 -22.41 -9.67 5.33
N PRO A 30 -22.77 -10.39 6.42
CA PRO A 30 -22.44 -9.99 7.78
C PRO A 30 -20.95 -9.77 8.04
N SER A 31 -20.05 -10.45 7.32
CA SER A 31 -18.59 -10.24 7.48
C SER A 31 -18.11 -8.88 6.97
N LEU A 32 -18.93 -8.15 6.22
CA LEU A 32 -18.65 -6.80 5.73
C LEU A 32 -19.22 -5.72 6.64
N ASP A 33 -19.90 -6.08 7.72
CA ASP A 33 -20.30 -5.10 8.73
C ASP A 33 -19.11 -4.78 9.63
N LEU A 34 -18.78 -3.50 9.73
CA LEU A 34 -17.73 -3.04 10.64
C LEU A 34 -18.20 -3.17 12.09
N ASP A 35 -17.26 -3.56 12.94
CA ASP A 35 -17.43 -3.67 14.39
C ASP A 35 -17.54 -2.29 15.08
N GLU A 36 -17.54 -2.27 16.41
CA GLU A 36 -17.59 -1.04 17.22
C GLU A 36 -16.46 -0.04 16.93
N THR A 37 -15.37 -0.49 16.29
CA THR A 37 -14.23 0.36 15.92
C THR A 37 -14.45 1.12 14.60
N ALA A 38 -15.59 0.91 13.92
CA ALA A 38 -15.94 1.53 12.65
C ALA A 38 -15.65 3.04 12.60
N LEU A 39 -16.07 3.78 13.63
CA LEU A 39 -15.85 5.23 13.70
C LEU A 39 -14.35 5.57 13.66
N LEU A 40 -13.53 4.89 14.46
CA LEU A 40 -12.09 5.13 14.49
C LEU A 40 -11.43 4.77 13.15
N ARG A 41 -11.86 3.68 12.50
CA ARG A 41 -11.39 3.32 11.15
C ARG A 41 -11.64 4.47 10.16
N PHE A 42 -12.82 5.09 10.19
CA PHE A 42 -13.13 6.25 9.35
C PHE A 42 -12.42 7.55 9.77
N VAL A 43 -12.12 7.73 11.06
CA VAL A 43 -11.25 8.84 11.52
C VAL A 43 -9.88 8.72 10.87
N PHE A 44 -9.29 7.52 10.85
CA PHE A 44 -8.00 7.31 10.17
C PHE A 44 -8.11 7.43 8.64
N VAL A 45 -9.23 7.08 8.01
CA VAL A 45 -9.48 7.48 6.61
C VAL A 45 -9.37 9.00 6.45
N GLY A 46 -9.99 9.76 7.34
CA GLY A 46 -9.86 11.21 7.40
C GLY A 46 -8.41 11.68 7.53
N VAL A 47 -7.63 11.11 8.44
CA VAL A 47 -6.20 11.42 8.62
C VAL A 47 -5.40 11.13 7.34
N GLY A 48 -5.62 9.97 6.71
CA GLY A 48 -4.99 9.63 5.45
C GLY A 48 -5.31 10.64 4.34
N LEU A 49 -6.57 11.07 4.23
CA LEU A 49 -6.97 12.09 3.25
C LEU A 49 -6.46 13.49 3.59
N LEU A 50 -6.25 13.82 4.87
CA LEU A 50 -5.57 15.04 5.29
C LEU A 50 -4.11 15.04 4.85
N ILE A 51 -3.41 13.91 4.91
CA ILE A 51 -2.06 13.77 4.33
C ILE A 51 -2.10 14.09 2.83
N VAL A 52 -3.07 13.52 2.09
CA VAL A 52 -3.25 13.82 0.66
C VAL A 52 -3.49 15.30 0.43
N LEU A 53 -4.35 15.94 1.24
CA LEU A 53 -4.64 17.37 1.15
C LEU A 53 -3.39 18.21 1.40
N VAL A 54 -2.58 17.89 2.42
CA VAL A 54 -1.33 18.60 2.71
C VAL A 54 -0.37 18.49 1.53
N ILE A 55 -0.16 17.28 0.99
CA ILE A 55 0.72 17.09 -0.18
C ILE A 55 0.19 17.91 -1.37
N TYR A 56 -1.12 17.90 -1.61
CA TYR A 56 -1.73 18.74 -2.64
C TYR A 56 -1.46 20.21 -2.40
N LEU A 57 -1.70 20.75 -1.20
CA LEU A 57 -1.52 22.17 -0.93
C LEU A 57 -0.08 22.61 -1.20
N LEU A 58 0.90 21.77 -0.82
CA LEU A 58 2.32 22.00 -1.09
C LEU A 58 2.70 21.90 -2.57
N THR A 59 1.93 21.18 -3.38
CA THR A 59 2.25 20.86 -4.79
C THR A 59 1.15 21.22 -5.79
N SER A 60 0.21 22.08 -5.39
CA SER A 60 -1.07 22.33 -6.09
C SER A 60 -0.90 22.94 -7.49
N LYS A 61 0.25 23.57 -7.75
CA LYS A 61 0.61 24.13 -9.05
C LYS A 61 1.03 23.06 -10.07
N HIS A 62 1.35 21.86 -9.62
CA HIS A 62 1.83 20.78 -10.48
C HIS A 62 0.68 20.09 -11.23
N LYS A 63 0.91 19.72 -12.50
CA LYS A 63 -0.11 19.08 -13.36
C LYS A 63 -0.45 17.65 -12.96
N MET A 64 0.34 17.02 -12.09
CA MET A 64 0.09 15.65 -11.61
C MET A 64 -1.24 15.46 -10.86
N TRP A 65 -1.89 16.56 -10.47
CA TRP A 65 -3.20 16.57 -9.83
C TRP A 65 -4.37 16.72 -10.81
N GLU A 66 -4.10 16.90 -12.10
CA GLU A 66 -5.15 17.01 -13.11
C GLU A 66 -5.80 15.64 -13.34
N VAL A 67 -7.13 15.63 -13.30
CA VAL A 67 -7.94 14.43 -13.52
C VAL A 67 -8.86 14.70 -14.70
N GLY A 68 -8.59 14.03 -15.83
CA GLY A 68 -9.42 14.00 -17.01
C GLY A 68 -10.03 12.61 -17.23
N THR A 69 -10.59 12.40 -18.42
CA THR A 69 -11.26 11.15 -18.77
C THR A 69 -10.32 9.95 -18.73
N ARG A 70 -9.05 10.13 -19.14
CA ARG A 70 -8.07 9.03 -19.18
C ARG A 70 -7.71 8.58 -17.76
N GLU A 71 -7.50 9.53 -16.86
CA GLU A 71 -7.19 9.26 -15.45
C GLU A 71 -8.35 8.53 -14.77
N VAL A 72 -9.61 8.92 -15.05
CA VAL A 72 -10.79 8.21 -14.55
C VAL A 72 -10.86 6.77 -15.04
N VAL A 73 -10.56 6.53 -16.32
CA VAL A 73 -10.51 5.17 -16.88
C VAL A 73 -9.39 4.35 -16.22
N TYR A 74 -8.19 4.91 -16.06
CA TYR A 74 -7.09 4.21 -15.40
C TYR A 74 -7.35 3.95 -13.91
N MET A 75 -8.07 4.84 -13.22
CA MET A 75 -8.54 4.61 -11.85
C MET A 75 -9.47 3.40 -11.78
N ALA A 76 -10.45 3.30 -12.68
CA ALA A 76 -11.38 2.18 -12.72
C ALA A 76 -10.68 0.85 -13.07
N ILE A 77 -9.81 0.85 -14.09
CA ILE A 77 -9.03 -0.34 -14.49
C ILE A 77 -8.09 -0.76 -13.38
N GLY A 78 -7.36 0.18 -12.78
CA GLY A 78 -6.42 -0.10 -11.70
C GLY A 78 -7.12 -0.68 -10.48
N ALA A 79 -8.22 -0.06 -10.04
CA ALA A 79 -9.01 -0.56 -8.91
C ALA A 79 -9.55 -1.97 -9.17
N ALA A 80 -10.08 -2.24 -10.38
CA ALA A 80 -10.59 -3.55 -10.75
C ALA A 80 -9.47 -4.62 -10.79
N LEU A 81 -8.33 -4.31 -11.41
CA LEU A 81 -7.17 -5.20 -11.44
C LEU A 81 -6.66 -5.48 -10.04
N TYR A 82 -6.54 -4.45 -9.20
CA TYR A 82 -6.05 -4.63 -7.84
C TYR A 82 -7.02 -5.46 -6.98
N ALA A 83 -8.33 -5.21 -7.09
CA ALA A 83 -9.34 -5.98 -6.37
C ALA A 83 -9.37 -7.45 -6.80
N ILE A 84 -9.40 -7.73 -8.11
CA ILE A 84 -9.46 -9.10 -8.63
C ILE A 84 -8.19 -9.87 -8.31
N LEU A 85 -7.01 -9.27 -8.52
CA LEU A 85 -5.76 -9.94 -8.20
C LEU A 85 -5.59 -10.11 -6.69
N SER A 86 -6.04 -9.15 -5.86
CA SER A 86 -6.07 -9.32 -4.41
C SER A 86 -6.98 -10.48 -4.01
N TYR A 87 -8.19 -10.57 -4.58
CA TYR A 87 -9.08 -11.72 -4.34
C TYR A 87 -8.41 -13.05 -4.70
N LEU A 88 -7.77 -13.13 -5.88
CA LEU A 88 -7.08 -14.33 -6.33
C LEU A 88 -5.92 -14.69 -5.41
N PHE A 89 -5.02 -13.75 -5.07
CA PHE A 89 -3.79 -14.08 -4.34
C PHE A 89 -3.94 -14.06 -2.81
N ASN A 90 -4.77 -13.18 -2.25
CA ASN A 90 -5.00 -13.12 -0.80
C ASN A 90 -5.84 -14.33 -0.34
N GLY A 91 -6.81 -14.76 -1.15
CA GLY A 91 -7.69 -15.89 -0.83
C GLY A 91 -7.08 -17.27 -1.09
N THR A 92 -5.99 -17.37 -1.87
CA THR A 92 -5.49 -18.69 -2.33
C THR A 92 -3.99 -18.96 -2.15
N VAL A 93 -3.14 -17.97 -1.79
CA VAL A 93 -1.67 -18.11 -1.91
C VAL A 93 -0.87 -17.67 -0.67
N PHE A 94 -1.11 -18.31 0.48
CA PHE A 94 -0.29 -18.20 1.72
C PHE A 94 -0.47 -16.92 2.55
N VAL A 95 -1.04 -17.10 3.75
CA VAL A 95 -0.99 -16.13 4.84
C VAL A 95 0.46 -16.06 5.35
N VAL A 96 0.98 -14.85 5.56
CA VAL A 96 2.34 -14.63 6.08
C VAL A 96 2.29 -14.70 7.60
N PRO A 97 3.35 -15.13 8.29
CA PRO A 97 3.43 -15.02 9.74
C PRO A 97 3.17 -13.59 10.25
N SER A 98 1.97 -13.34 10.82
CA SER A 98 1.48 -12.03 11.24
C SER A 98 0.40 -12.13 12.33
N VAL A 99 0.12 -11.01 13.01
CA VAL A 99 -0.92 -10.93 14.06
C VAL A 99 -2.33 -10.63 13.53
N SER A 100 -2.42 -10.21 12.27
CA SER A 100 -3.67 -9.94 11.55
C SER A 100 -3.59 -10.49 10.14
N GLN A 101 -4.70 -10.50 9.38
CA GLN A 101 -4.82 -11.13 8.05
C GLN A 101 -3.93 -10.46 6.98
N VAL A 102 -2.64 -10.76 7.04
CA VAL A 102 -1.63 -10.32 6.08
C VAL A 102 -1.24 -11.50 5.21
N SER A 103 -1.47 -11.38 3.91
CA SER A 103 -1.08 -12.38 2.91
C SER A 103 0.18 -11.99 2.17
N LEU A 104 0.75 -12.92 1.40
CA LEU A 104 1.64 -12.54 0.30
C LEU A 104 0.81 -11.82 -0.76
N ARG A 105 1.15 -10.56 -1.05
CA ARG A 105 0.34 -9.69 -1.93
C ARG A 105 1.08 -9.29 -3.21
N PRO A 106 1.25 -10.20 -4.20
CA PRO A 106 1.78 -9.82 -5.52
C PRO A 106 1.01 -8.65 -6.15
N ALA A 107 -0.30 -8.57 -5.89
CA ALA A 107 -1.20 -7.55 -6.40
C ALA A 107 -0.82 -6.12 -5.97
N ILE A 108 -0.03 -5.93 -4.90
CA ILE A 108 0.41 -4.59 -4.45
C ILE A 108 1.21 -3.84 -5.52
N ALA A 109 1.81 -4.56 -6.47
CA ALA A 109 2.51 -3.95 -7.60
C ALA A 109 1.57 -3.13 -8.51
N ILE A 110 0.26 -3.36 -8.47
CA ILE A 110 -0.74 -2.65 -9.28
C ILE A 110 -0.86 -1.18 -8.85
N PRO A 111 -1.24 -0.82 -7.60
CA PRO A 111 -1.28 0.59 -7.19
C PRO A 111 0.07 1.29 -7.31
N MET A 112 1.18 0.59 -7.03
CA MET A 112 2.54 1.07 -7.24
C MET A 112 2.79 1.48 -8.70
N PHE A 113 2.53 0.56 -9.63
CA PHE A 113 2.69 0.81 -11.07
C PHE A 113 1.73 1.87 -11.59
N PHE A 114 0.44 1.82 -11.22
CA PHE A 114 -0.55 2.79 -11.67
C PHE A 114 -0.25 4.20 -11.16
N GLY A 115 0.21 4.32 -9.92
CA GLY A 115 0.72 5.56 -9.37
C GLY A 115 1.88 6.11 -10.19
N TYR A 116 2.90 5.28 -10.44
CA TYR A 116 4.07 5.67 -11.23
C TYR A 116 3.74 6.02 -12.69
N ALA A 117 2.88 5.23 -13.35
CA ALA A 117 2.65 5.32 -14.79
C ALA A 117 1.56 6.33 -15.17
N PHE A 118 0.58 6.56 -14.30
CA PHE A 118 -0.60 7.38 -14.60
C PHE A 118 -0.83 8.51 -13.59
N GLY A 119 0.05 8.64 -12.59
CA GLY A 119 0.08 9.75 -11.65
C GLY A 119 -0.48 9.44 -10.26
N PRO A 120 -0.19 10.32 -9.29
CA PRO A 120 -0.45 10.08 -7.87
C PRO A 120 -1.94 9.91 -7.55
N VAL A 121 -2.83 10.63 -8.24
CA VAL A 121 -4.28 10.50 -8.03
C VAL A 121 -4.79 9.14 -8.49
N VAL A 122 -4.27 8.64 -9.63
CA VAL A 122 -4.63 7.32 -10.14
C VAL A 122 -4.14 6.23 -9.19
N GLY A 123 -2.91 6.35 -8.70
CA GLY A 123 -2.35 5.43 -7.69
C GLY A 123 -3.16 5.44 -6.38
N LEU A 124 -3.53 6.63 -5.89
CA LEU A 124 -4.36 6.79 -4.68
C LEU A 124 -5.67 6.02 -4.80
N PHE A 125 -6.43 6.27 -5.86
CA PHE A 125 -7.72 5.63 -6.06
C PHE A 125 -7.56 4.12 -6.29
N THR A 126 -6.60 3.73 -7.13
CA THR A 126 -6.31 2.31 -7.43
C THR A 126 -6.04 1.54 -6.15
N GLY A 127 -5.17 2.05 -5.28
CA GLY A 127 -4.84 1.40 -4.01
C GLY A 127 -6.00 1.41 -3.03
N ALA A 128 -6.65 2.56 -2.86
CA ALA A 128 -7.71 2.74 -1.87
C ALA A 128 -8.96 1.91 -2.21
N VAL A 129 -9.49 2.07 -3.41
CA VAL A 129 -10.71 1.39 -3.83
C VAL A 129 -10.44 -0.07 -4.16
N GLY A 130 -9.32 -0.36 -4.83
CA GLY A 130 -8.97 -1.74 -5.17
C GLY A 130 -8.74 -2.62 -3.95
N ASN A 131 -8.10 -2.09 -2.90
CA ASN A 131 -7.95 -2.82 -1.63
C ASN A 131 -9.30 -3.10 -0.99
N MET A 132 -10.16 -2.08 -0.87
CA MET A 132 -11.45 -2.19 -0.20
C MET A 132 -12.34 -3.28 -0.83
N PHE A 133 -12.38 -3.34 -2.16
CA PHE A 133 -13.09 -4.43 -2.86
C PHE A 133 -12.36 -5.76 -2.77
N GLY A 134 -11.03 -5.78 -2.87
CA GLY A 134 -10.23 -7.00 -2.74
C GLY A 134 -10.47 -7.70 -1.39
N ASP A 135 -10.43 -6.96 -0.29
CA ASP A 135 -10.65 -7.48 1.05
C ASP A 135 -12.10 -7.98 1.22
N ALA A 136 -13.07 -7.22 0.70
CA ALA A 136 -14.48 -7.61 0.71
C ALA A 136 -14.73 -8.92 -0.05
N LEU A 137 -14.12 -9.09 -1.22
CA LEU A 137 -14.23 -10.30 -2.04
C LEU A 137 -13.52 -11.50 -1.41
N THR A 138 -12.39 -11.27 -0.73
CA THR A 138 -11.61 -12.33 -0.07
C THR A 138 -12.31 -12.84 1.20
N GLY A 139 -13.21 -12.04 1.79
CA GLY A 139 -13.86 -12.36 3.06
C GLY A 139 -13.05 -11.93 4.28
N PHE A 140 -12.03 -11.07 4.11
CA PHE A 140 -11.25 -10.47 5.21
C PHE A 140 -12.03 -9.37 5.95
N GLY A 141 -13.23 -9.04 5.48
CA GLY A 141 -14.02 -7.93 5.98
C GLY A 141 -13.53 -6.60 5.44
N LEU A 142 -14.01 -5.50 6.04
CA LEU A 142 -13.67 -4.15 5.60
C LEU A 142 -12.66 -3.51 6.56
N SER A 143 -11.56 -3.01 6.00
CA SER A 143 -10.59 -2.20 6.75
C SER A 143 -10.32 -0.87 6.04
N PRO A 144 -11.21 0.13 6.16
CA PRO A 144 -11.09 1.41 5.46
C PRO A 144 -9.74 2.11 5.68
N GLN A 145 -9.18 2.02 6.88
CA GLN A 145 -7.87 2.58 7.23
C GLN A 145 -6.71 1.88 6.50
N TRP A 146 -6.80 0.56 6.29
CA TRP A 146 -5.84 -0.19 5.49
C TRP A 146 -6.00 0.11 4.01
N SER A 147 -7.25 0.27 3.55
CA SER A 147 -7.56 0.72 2.20
C SER A 147 -6.93 2.07 1.90
N ILE A 148 -7.12 3.09 2.76
CA ILE A 148 -6.45 4.39 2.52
C ILE A 148 -4.93 4.26 2.60
N GLY A 149 -4.38 3.40 3.46
CA GLY A 149 -2.94 3.10 3.51
C GLY A 149 -2.41 2.56 2.17
N ASN A 150 -3.13 1.62 1.54
CA ASN A 150 -2.84 1.13 0.19
C ASN A 150 -2.97 2.22 -0.87
N GLY A 151 -3.93 3.13 -0.71
CA GLY A 151 -4.02 4.34 -1.53
C GLY A 151 -2.76 5.21 -1.41
N LEU A 152 -2.27 5.45 -0.20
CA LEU A 152 -1.03 6.20 0.02
C LEU A 152 0.18 5.52 -0.63
N VAL A 153 0.23 4.18 -0.67
CA VAL A 153 1.27 3.45 -1.43
C VAL A 153 1.28 3.90 -2.89
N GLY A 154 0.13 3.87 -3.57
CA GLY A 154 0.02 4.28 -4.96
C GLY A 154 0.25 5.77 -5.18
N LEU A 155 -0.27 6.62 -4.27
CA LEU A 155 -0.05 8.07 -4.34
C LEU A 155 1.44 8.42 -4.30
N ILE A 156 2.16 7.87 -3.31
CA ILE A 156 3.58 8.16 -3.11
C ILE A 156 4.41 7.58 -4.26
N ALA A 157 4.07 6.42 -4.80
CA ALA A 157 4.70 5.92 -6.03
C ALA A 157 4.60 6.92 -7.20
N GLY A 158 3.45 7.59 -7.32
CA GLY A 158 3.20 8.63 -8.32
C GLY A 158 3.83 9.99 -8.04
N LEU A 159 4.30 10.27 -6.82
CA LEU A 159 5.04 11.49 -6.51
C LEU A 159 6.41 11.57 -7.21
N SER A 160 6.83 10.48 -7.85
CA SER A 160 7.93 10.48 -8.83
C SER A 160 7.75 11.54 -9.93
N TRP A 161 6.51 11.93 -10.26
CA TRP A 161 6.20 12.97 -11.24
C TRP A 161 6.52 14.40 -10.77
N LEU A 162 6.74 14.61 -9.47
CA LEU A 162 7.09 15.92 -8.94
C LEU A 162 8.52 16.35 -9.32
N PHE A 163 9.37 15.40 -9.72
CA PHE A 163 10.78 15.63 -9.97
C PHE A 163 11.09 15.51 -11.47
N ASP A 164 11.40 16.64 -12.10
CA ASP A 164 11.91 16.65 -13.49
C ASP A 164 13.22 15.86 -13.60
N ASP A 165 14.13 16.05 -12.63
CA ASP A 165 15.29 15.18 -12.44
C ASP A 165 14.95 14.03 -11.49
N LYS A 166 14.51 12.93 -12.10
CA LYS A 166 14.19 11.68 -11.40
C LYS A 166 15.36 11.16 -10.56
N LYS A 167 16.63 11.41 -10.94
CA LYS A 167 17.80 10.91 -10.18
C LYS A 167 17.93 11.58 -8.82
N ARG A 168 17.71 12.89 -8.75
CA ARG A 168 17.75 13.64 -7.49
C ARG A 168 16.66 13.18 -6.53
N GLY A 169 15.43 12.96 -7.02
CA GLY A 169 14.33 12.42 -6.23
C GLY A 169 14.66 11.04 -5.64
N MET A 170 15.21 10.13 -6.47
CA MET A 170 15.56 8.77 -6.03
C MET A 170 16.58 8.73 -4.88
N ASN A 171 17.55 9.63 -4.83
CA ASN A 171 18.55 9.66 -3.76
C ASN A 171 17.91 9.96 -2.40
N THR A 172 17.10 11.02 -2.33
CA THR A 172 16.40 11.40 -1.10
C THR A 172 15.46 10.30 -0.65
N VAL A 173 14.68 9.74 -1.58
CA VAL A 173 13.73 8.65 -1.29
C VAL A 173 14.45 7.42 -0.73
N LEU A 174 15.58 7.03 -1.32
CA LEU A 174 16.36 5.89 -0.83
C LEU A 174 16.89 6.10 0.59
N ILE A 175 17.38 7.30 0.91
CA ILE A 175 17.89 7.61 2.26
C ILE A 175 16.76 7.50 3.29
N VAL A 176 15.60 8.11 3.00
CA VAL A 176 14.43 8.03 3.88
C VAL A 176 13.99 6.57 4.06
N SER A 177 13.88 5.82 2.98
CA SER A 177 13.53 4.40 3.04
C SER A 177 14.54 3.56 3.82
N ALA A 178 15.84 3.82 3.66
CA ALA A 178 16.89 3.13 4.41
C ALA A 178 16.74 3.36 5.91
N ILE A 179 16.50 4.61 6.33
CA ILE A 179 16.27 4.96 7.74
C ILE A 179 15.05 4.21 8.28
N LEU A 180 13.92 4.25 7.58
CA LEU A 180 12.69 3.56 7.99
C LEU A 180 12.89 2.04 8.10
N THR A 181 13.57 1.43 7.13
CA THR A 181 13.91 0.00 7.15
C THR A 181 14.81 -0.35 8.34
N ILE A 182 15.85 0.46 8.60
CA ILE A 182 16.77 0.24 9.72
C ILE A 182 16.01 0.34 11.05
N LEU A 183 15.18 1.39 11.22
CA LEU A 183 14.39 1.57 12.43
C LEU A 183 13.44 0.39 12.68
N ALA A 184 12.70 -0.05 11.66
CA ALA A 184 11.81 -1.21 11.77
C ALA A 184 12.57 -2.50 12.10
N THR A 185 13.72 -2.72 11.47
CA THR A 185 14.57 -3.90 11.70
C THR A 185 15.14 -3.91 13.11
N ILE A 186 15.64 -2.77 13.61
CA ILE A 186 16.09 -2.64 15.00
C ILE A 186 14.94 -2.91 15.95
N TYR A 187 13.77 -2.35 15.68
CA TYR A 187 12.59 -2.51 16.53
C TYR A 187 12.12 -3.98 16.63
N TYR A 188 12.25 -4.76 15.55
CA TYR A 188 12.07 -6.20 15.58
C TYR A 188 13.03 -6.89 16.56
N PHE A 189 14.33 -6.61 16.46
CA PHE A 189 15.33 -7.23 17.36
C PHE A 189 15.17 -6.82 18.83
N LEU A 190 14.57 -5.66 19.10
CA LEU A 190 14.19 -5.25 20.46
C LEU A 190 12.91 -5.93 20.96
N ASN A 191 12.08 -6.49 20.08
CA ASN A 191 10.78 -7.09 20.41
C ASN A 191 10.56 -8.46 19.70
N PRO A 192 11.48 -9.44 19.78
CA PRO A 192 11.44 -10.64 18.95
C PRO A 192 10.28 -11.59 19.31
N GLY A 193 9.71 -11.49 20.51
CA GLY A 193 8.71 -12.41 21.03
C GLY A 193 7.26 -12.16 20.60
N GLN A 194 7.03 -11.40 19.53
CA GLN A 194 5.65 -11.19 19.05
C GLN A 194 5.10 -12.49 18.46
N ALA A 195 3.87 -12.83 18.85
CA ALA A 195 3.17 -14.02 18.38
C ALA A 195 2.66 -13.82 16.94
N ASN A 196 2.52 -14.93 16.23
CA ASN A 196 1.88 -15.07 14.94
C ASN A 196 0.53 -15.74 15.17
N THR A 197 -0.49 -14.92 15.39
CA THR A 197 -1.84 -15.37 15.78
C THR A 197 -2.56 -16.15 14.69
N LEU A 198 -2.03 -16.13 13.47
CA LEU A 198 -2.59 -16.82 12.31
C LEU A 198 -1.99 -18.20 12.04
N PHE A 199 -0.98 -18.62 12.82
CA PHE A 199 -0.36 -19.93 12.66
C PHE A 199 -0.87 -20.93 13.69
N TYR A 200 -1.41 -22.04 13.20
CA TYR A 200 -1.95 -23.14 13.99
C TYR A 200 -1.27 -24.43 13.56
N ASP A 201 -0.76 -25.16 14.54
CA ASP A 201 -0.19 -26.49 14.37
C ASP A 201 -0.63 -27.36 15.54
N VAL A 202 -1.77 -28.01 15.35
CA VAL A 202 -2.47 -28.79 16.38
C VAL A 202 -1.62 -29.98 16.84
N GLU A 203 -0.84 -30.59 15.94
CA GLU A 203 0.02 -31.73 16.26
C GLU A 203 1.14 -31.33 17.23
N ASN A 204 1.67 -30.12 17.08
CA ASN A 204 2.70 -29.56 17.95
C ASN A 204 2.16 -28.67 19.07
N GLY A 205 0.83 -28.57 19.24
CA GLY A 205 0.18 -27.83 20.31
C GLY A 205 0.25 -26.30 20.17
N ILE A 206 0.41 -25.79 18.95
CA ILE A 206 0.52 -24.35 18.64
C ILE A 206 -0.83 -23.81 18.19
N PHE A 207 -1.30 -22.75 18.83
CA PHE A 207 -2.60 -22.12 18.61
C PHE A 207 -2.49 -20.60 18.52
N GLY A 208 -1.76 -20.10 17.52
CA GLY A 208 -1.53 -18.67 17.34
C GLY A 208 -0.51 -18.05 18.29
N ASP A 209 0.23 -18.87 19.02
CA ASP A 209 1.25 -18.47 20.01
C ASP A 209 2.69 -18.66 19.51
N ALA A 210 2.87 -19.19 18.28
CA ALA A 210 4.17 -19.26 17.64
C ALA A 210 4.78 -17.88 17.44
N GLN A 211 6.08 -17.73 17.66
CA GLN A 211 6.75 -16.45 17.42
C GLN A 211 6.89 -16.15 15.93
N ILE A 212 6.86 -14.86 15.59
CA ILE A 212 7.18 -14.39 14.24
C ILE A 212 8.62 -14.81 13.91
N THR A 213 8.75 -15.54 12.80
CA THR A 213 10.02 -16.12 12.38
C THR A 213 11.05 -15.03 12.07
N LEU A 214 12.34 -15.38 12.19
CA LEU A 214 13.43 -14.47 11.82
C LEU A 214 13.28 -13.94 10.38
N ILE A 215 12.91 -14.81 9.44
CA ILE A 215 12.73 -14.45 8.03
C ILE A 215 11.63 -13.40 7.87
N ALA A 216 10.49 -13.59 8.55
CA ALA A 216 9.40 -12.61 8.54
C ALA A 216 9.83 -11.29 9.19
N GLY A 217 10.50 -11.36 10.35
CA GLY A 217 10.98 -10.19 11.10
C GLY A 217 12.03 -9.34 10.38
N VAL A 218 12.86 -9.94 9.52
CA VAL A 218 13.86 -9.20 8.71
C VAL A 218 13.44 -9.01 7.24
N SER A 219 12.22 -9.40 6.88
CA SER A 219 11.72 -9.34 5.50
C SER A 219 11.75 -7.93 4.91
N ILE A 220 11.59 -6.89 5.74
CA ILE A 220 11.69 -5.49 5.32
C ILE A 220 13.12 -5.10 4.91
N ALA A 221 14.14 -5.64 5.58
CA ALA A 221 15.54 -5.46 5.21
C ALA A 221 15.89 -6.22 3.94
N ILE A 222 15.40 -7.46 3.80
CA ILE A 222 15.55 -8.26 2.58
C ILE A 222 14.94 -7.51 1.39
N GLY A 223 13.69 -7.06 1.52
CA GLY A 223 12.98 -6.31 0.50
C GLY A 223 13.69 -5.01 0.11
N PHE A 224 14.20 -4.25 1.09
CA PHE A 224 15.00 -3.05 0.83
C PHE A 224 16.26 -3.36 0.01
N VAL A 225 17.01 -4.41 0.38
CA VAL A 225 18.23 -4.82 -0.35
C VAL A 225 17.88 -5.22 -1.78
N LEU A 226 16.78 -5.94 -2.00
CA LEU A 226 16.33 -6.28 -3.35
C LEU A 226 15.97 -5.04 -4.18
N VAL A 227 15.26 -4.07 -3.61
CA VAL A 227 14.96 -2.80 -4.29
C VAL A 227 16.25 -2.03 -4.61
N LEU A 228 17.20 -1.99 -3.67
CA LEU A 228 18.50 -1.35 -3.89
C LEU A 228 19.26 -2.04 -5.03
N LEU A 229 19.28 -3.37 -5.06
CA LEU A 229 19.89 -4.14 -6.16
C LEU A 229 19.23 -3.82 -7.49
N VAL A 230 17.89 -3.81 -7.58
CA VAL A 230 17.17 -3.43 -8.80
C VAL A 230 17.57 -2.02 -9.23
N ARG A 231 17.58 -1.06 -8.32
CA ARG A 231 18.00 0.31 -8.61
C ARG A 231 19.42 0.38 -9.19
N LEU A 232 20.36 -0.39 -8.64
CA LEU A 232 21.76 -0.41 -9.10
C LEU A 232 21.90 -1.11 -10.46
N LEU A 233 21.29 -2.29 -10.61
CA LEU A 233 21.34 -3.09 -11.85
C LEU A 233 20.64 -2.39 -13.01
N PHE A 234 19.53 -1.71 -12.74
CA PHE A 234 18.77 -0.92 -13.72
C PHE A 234 19.17 0.56 -13.72
N GLY A 235 20.34 0.95 -13.20
CA GLY A 235 20.74 2.36 -13.08
C GLY A 235 20.79 3.15 -14.41
N LYS A 236 20.88 2.45 -15.55
CA LYS A 236 20.75 3.05 -16.89
C LYS A 236 19.29 3.28 -17.31
N ASN A 237 18.35 2.49 -16.78
CA ASN A 237 16.92 2.64 -16.98
C ASN A 237 16.31 3.43 -15.81
N ILE A 238 16.36 4.75 -15.93
CA ILE A 238 15.91 5.67 -14.88
C ILE A 238 14.43 5.45 -14.53
N ASP A 239 13.60 5.04 -15.48
CA ASP A 239 12.18 4.82 -15.24
C ASP A 239 11.93 3.63 -14.31
N VAL A 240 12.59 2.51 -14.55
CA VAL A 240 12.50 1.33 -13.67
C VAL A 240 13.08 1.65 -12.29
N ALA A 241 14.25 2.28 -12.25
CA ALA A 241 14.89 2.67 -11.00
C ALA A 241 14.01 3.63 -10.17
N ALA A 242 13.36 4.60 -10.82
CA ALA A 242 12.47 5.54 -10.16
C ALA A 242 11.20 4.84 -9.66
N ALA A 243 10.55 4.03 -10.50
CA ALA A 243 9.33 3.33 -10.15
C ALA A 243 9.50 2.45 -8.91
N VAL A 244 10.55 1.61 -8.88
CA VAL A 244 10.79 0.70 -7.76
C VAL A 244 11.15 1.46 -6.48
N THR A 245 11.96 2.54 -6.58
CA THR A 245 12.42 3.32 -5.43
C THR A 245 11.25 4.10 -4.80
N TRP A 246 10.40 4.72 -5.61
CA TRP A 246 9.22 5.44 -5.13
C TRP A 246 8.14 4.49 -4.59
N SER A 247 8.00 3.31 -5.19
CA SER A 247 7.11 2.26 -4.70
C SER A 247 7.54 1.71 -3.35
N MET A 248 8.84 1.58 -3.10
CA MET A 248 9.38 1.23 -1.79
C MET A 248 9.00 2.25 -0.72
N LEU A 249 9.22 3.55 -0.96
CA LEU A 249 8.82 4.58 0.00
C LEU A 249 7.31 4.60 0.21
N GLY A 250 6.53 4.48 -0.87
CA GLY A 250 5.08 4.40 -0.79
C GLY A 250 4.62 3.24 0.08
N ASN A 251 5.21 2.06 -0.09
CA ASN A 251 4.91 0.90 0.72
C ASN A 251 5.25 1.12 2.20
N LEU A 252 6.46 1.61 2.50
CA LEU A 252 6.90 1.86 3.88
C LEU A 252 5.98 2.86 4.60
N LEU A 253 5.60 3.95 3.93
CA LEU A 253 4.76 4.98 4.54
C LEU A 253 3.27 4.61 4.55
N GLY A 254 2.75 4.02 3.48
CA GLY A 254 1.34 3.65 3.36
C GLY A 254 0.95 2.47 4.25
N ILE A 255 1.77 1.40 4.26
CA ILE A 255 1.55 0.26 5.16
C ILE A 255 1.91 0.64 6.60
N GLY A 256 2.93 1.48 6.80
CA GLY A 256 3.26 2.02 8.12
C GLY A 256 2.09 2.82 8.70
N PHE A 257 1.44 3.66 7.90
CA PHE A 257 0.24 4.39 8.29
C PHE A 257 -0.88 3.44 8.74
N ALA A 258 -1.16 2.39 7.96
CA ALA A 258 -2.22 1.44 8.26
C ALA A 258 -1.94 0.69 9.57
N ALA A 259 -0.77 0.07 9.71
CA ALA A 259 -0.41 -0.68 10.91
C ALA A 259 -0.34 0.21 12.16
N ILE A 260 0.21 1.43 12.05
CA ILE A 260 0.26 2.37 13.17
C ILE A 260 -1.16 2.75 13.64
N SER A 261 -2.13 2.87 12.72
CA SER A 261 -3.51 3.18 13.09
C SER A 261 -4.17 2.12 14.00
N ASP A 262 -3.73 0.87 13.89
CA ASP A 262 -4.28 -0.24 14.67
C ASP A 262 -3.87 -0.22 16.15
N ILE A 263 -2.89 0.61 16.53
CA ILE A 263 -2.61 0.94 17.94
C ILE A 263 -3.85 1.55 18.60
N TRP A 264 -4.56 2.44 17.89
CA TRP A 264 -5.75 3.10 18.41
C TRP A 264 -7.04 2.35 18.08
N ILE A 265 -7.11 1.71 16.91
CA ILE A 265 -8.33 1.03 16.45
C ILE A 265 -8.50 -0.29 17.18
N ASN A 266 -7.46 -1.12 17.22
CA ASN A 266 -7.50 -2.47 17.80
C ASN A 266 -6.88 -2.54 19.20
N GLY A 267 -6.34 -1.41 19.72
CA GLY A 267 -5.68 -1.37 21.02
C GLY A 267 -4.32 -2.08 21.05
N TYR A 268 -3.70 -2.29 19.90
CA TYR A 268 -2.43 -3.02 19.83
C TYR A 268 -1.29 -2.25 20.49
N PRO A 269 -0.46 -2.90 21.32
CA PRO A 269 0.83 -2.35 21.71
C PRO A 269 1.67 -2.00 20.47
N PRO A 270 2.54 -0.97 20.52
CA PRO A 270 3.39 -0.62 19.39
C PRO A 270 4.25 -1.78 18.87
N ALA A 271 4.64 -2.71 19.76
CA ALA A 271 5.31 -3.95 19.39
C ALA A 271 4.49 -4.80 18.41
N ILE A 272 3.20 -5.01 18.70
CA ILE A 272 2.27 -5.80 17.87
C ILE A 272 2.02 -5.10 16.54
N ALA A 273 1.73 -3.79 16.55
CA ALA A 273 1.48 -3.04 15.31
C ALA A 273 2.70 -3.05 14.37
N ILE A 274 3.91 -2.83 14.89
CA ILE A 274 5.11 -2.73 14.06
C ILE A 274 5.66 -4.10 13.66
N VAL A 275 5.84 -5.01 14.63
CA VAL A 275 6.46 -6.31 14.38
C VAL A 275 5.44 -7.34 13.90
N GLY A 276 4.21 -7.26 14.38
CA GLY A 276 3.13 -8.18 14.05
C GLY A 276 2.39 -7.87 12.75
N GLU A 277 2.30 -6.60 12.34
CA GLU A 277 1.55 -6.20 11.14
C GLU A 277 2.42 -5.48 10.11
N PHE A 278 3.08 -4.40 10.51
CA PHE A 278 3.83 -3.57 9.56
C PHE A 278 4.95 -4.35 8.86
N ILE A 279 5.82 -5.03 9.60
CA ILE A 279 6.94 -5.77 8.99
C ILE A 279 6.43 -6.93 8.12
N PRO A 280 5.52 -7.82 8.59
CA PRO A 280 4.96 -8.89 7.79
C PRO A 280 4.20 -8.44 6.54
N ALA A 281 3.63 -7.23 6.54
CA ALA A 281 2.96 -6.66 5.36
C ALA A 281 3.95 -5.94 4.43
N ALA A 282 4.74 -5.01 4.97
CA ALA A 282 5.62 -4.16 4.19
C ALA A 282 6.78 -4.96 3.58
N GLY A 283 7.36 -5.92 4.30
CA GLY A 283 8.52 -6.69 3.82
C GLY A 283 8.24 -7.47 2.54
N PRO A 284 7.25 -8.38 2.52
CA PRO A 284 6.85 -9.09 1.30
C PRO A 284 6.44 -8.15 0.17
N ASN A 285 5.75 -7.05 0.47
CA ASN A 285 5.40 -6.05 -0.54
C ASN A 285 6.65 -5.46 -1.23
N LEU A 286 7.75 -5.23 -0.50
CA LEU A 286 9.01 -4.76 -1.09
C LEU A 286 9.65 -5.82 -2.00
N ILE A 287 9.55 -7.10 -1.66
CA ILE A 287 10.02 -8.20 -2.51
C ILE A 287 9.23 -8.21 -3.82
N PHE A 288 7.89 -8.14 -3.74
CA PHE A 288 7.05 -8.05 -4.93
C PHE A 288 7.28 -6.76 -5.73
N ALA A 289 7.52 -5.63 -5.06
CA ALA A 289 7.88 -4.39 -5.74
C ALA A 289 9.18 -4.56 -6.54
N ALA A 290 10.21 -5.18 -5.96
CA ALA A 290 11.48 -5.42 -6.64
C ALA A 290 11.37 -6.33 -7.87
N ILE A 291 10.41 -7.25 -7.89
CA ILE A 291 10.23 -8.21 -9.00
C ILE A 291 9.24 -7.67 -10.03
N LEU A 292 8.04 -7.28 -9.61
CA LEU A 292 6.90 -7.04 -10.50
C LEU A 292 6.86 -5.61 -11.06
N VAL A 293 7.26 -4.60 -10.28
CA VAL A 293 7.23 -3.20 -10.76
C VAL A 293 8.16 -3.00 -11.97
N PRO A 294 9.42 -3.50 -11.99
CA PRO A 294 10.26 -3.43 -13.17
C PRO A 294 9.65 -4.07 -14.41
N LEU A 295 8.99 -5.22 -14.25
CA LEU A 295 8.34 -5.94 -15.35
C LEU A 295 7.16 -5.13 -15.92
N LEU A 296 6.30 -4.61 -15.05
CA LEU A 296 5.16 -3.79 -15.46
C LEU A 296 5.60 -2.50 -16.16
N VAL A 297 6.61 -1.81 -15.63
CA VAL A 297 7.16 -0.59 -16.25
C VAL A 297 7.82 -0.90 -17.59
N GLY A 298 8.60 -1.98 -17.69
CA GLY A 298 9.23 -2.41 -18.94
C GLY A 298 8.21 -2.82 -20.02
N ALA A 299 7.17 -3.56 -19.64
CA ALA A 299 6.08 -3.93 -20.53
C ALA A 299 5.32 -2.68 -21.02
N TYR A 300 4.99 -1.77 -20.12
CA TYR A 300 4.30 -0.52 -20.47
C TYR A 300 5.13 0.36 -21.41
N ALA A 301 6.43 0.52 -21.15
CA ALA A 301 7.33 1.26 -22.04
C ALA A 301 7.37 0.63 -23.44
N SER A 302 7.35 -0.70 -23.54
CA SER A 302 7.31 -1.42 -24.81
C SER A 302 6.01 -1.17 -25.57
N THR A 303 4.87 -1.22 -24.89
CA THR A 303 3.55 -0.92 -25.49
C THR A 303 3.46 0.54 -25.96
N ARG A 304 3.98 1.50 -25.18
CA ARG A 304 4.04 2.91 -25.57
C ARG A 304 4.85 3.12 -26.85
N LYS A 305 6.01 2.48 -26.93
CA LYS A 305 6.86 2.51 -28.14
C LYS A 305 6.15 1.94 -29.37
N GLN A 306 5.41 0.84 -29.21
CA GLN A 306 4.66 0.21 -30.32
C GLN A 306 3.45 1.03 -30.77
N THR A 307 2.75 1.67 -29.83
CA THR A 307 1.51 2.42 -30.11
C THR A 307 1.75 3.88 -30.48
N GLY A 308 3.01 4.35 -30.44
CA GLY A 308 3.38 5.74 -30.75
C GLY A 308 2.84 6.77 -29.75
N ARG A 309 2.54 6.33 -28.52
CA ARG A 309 1.92 7.14 -27.46
C ARG A 309 2.79 7.21 -26.21
#